data_AF-A0A5N6R1F2-F1
#
_entry.id   AF-A0A5N6R1F2-F1
#
_cell.length_a   1.000
_cell.length_b   1.000
_cell.length_c   1.000
_cell.angle_alpha   90.00
_cell.angle_beta   90.00
_cell.angle_gamma   90.00
#
_symmetry.space_group_name_H-M   'P 1'
#
loop_
_entity.id
_entity.type
_entity.pdbx_description
1 polymer ?
#
loop_
_entity_poly.entity_id
_entity_poly.type
_entity_poly.pdbx_seq_one_letter_code
_entity_poly.pdbx_strand_id
1 'polypeptide(L)'
;MYNRLKKSLAKTLTRFYPLAGKINGGASVEFHDETVIFVRAHASIHLSKILENPDLNSLKQLLPLNPYKLNANKPVPITMAQLNAFSCSEIGVDVHHEITSVDLVAKEKTVTKRFVFDVTNLATLKAKAAAKGLCVDNPTCVEAVTALISMSAKNATRGKSLQGRSSMVIIHVVNLRAQTVPPLPEHAFGNIWQLTIAPIVEVENKTEWQDLAVQLRRAIRKIDDNYVKKLQGEDGLHQASESMKEVLDIASKGEVEFYTFSSWVGLPFYETDFG
;
A
#
# COMPACT_ATOMS: atom_id res chain seq x y z
N MET A 1 24.06 -18.96 1.85
CA MET A 1 22.70 -18.37 1.97
C MET A 1 21.81 -18.65 0.75
N TYR A 2 22.21 -18.27 -0.48
CA TYR A 2 21.39 -18.46 -1.71
C TYR A 2 20.71 -19.84 -1.85
N ASN A 3 21.47 -20.94 -1.80
CA ASN A 3 20.90 -22.29 -1.92
C ASN A 3 19.95 -22.66 -0.77
N ARG A 4 20.21 -22.17 0.46
CA ARG A 4 19.32 -22.37 1.62
C ARG A 4 17.99 -21.66 1.40
N LEU A 5 18.02 -20.39 0.97
CA LEU A 5 16.82 -19.61 0.68
C LEU A 5 16.02 -20.21 -0.48
N LYS A 6 16.67 -20.58 -1.59
CA LYS A 6 16.02 -21.21 -2.74
C LYS A 6 15.33 -22.53 -2.35
N LYS A 7 15.99 -23.38 -1.57
CA LYS A 7 15.42 -24.65 -1.08
C LYS A 7 14.26 -24.41 -0.09
N SER A 8 14.41 -23.43 0.80
CA SER A 8 13.36 -23.03 1.74
C SER A 8 12.11 -22.54 0.99
N LEU A 9 12.29 -21.63 0.03
CA LEU A 9 11.21 -21.12 -0.81
C LEU A 9 10.48 -22.26 -1.55
N ALA A 10 11.23 -23.17 -2.18
CA ALA A 10 10.63 -24.32 -2.85
C ALA A 10 9.79 -25.18 -1.88
N LYS A 11 10.28 -25.40 -0.64
CA LYS A 11 9.53 -26.12 0.40
C LYS A 11 8.30 -25.35 0.88
N THR A 12 8.37 -24.01 0.97
CA THR A 12 7.22 -23.19 1.35
C THR A 12 6.14 -23.21 0.28
N LEU A 13 6.53 -23.14 -0.99
CA LEU A 13 5.60 -23.14 -2.12
C LEU A 13 4.82 -24.45 -2.27
N THR A 14 5.30 -25.58 -1.73
CA THR A 14 4.46 -26.79 -1.69
C THR A 14 3.26 -26.66 -0.75
N ARG A 15 3.34 -25.77 0.25
CA ARG A 15 2.21 -25.45 1.15
C ARG A 15 1.37 -24.29 0.65
N PHE A 16 2.00 -23.37 -0.10
CA PHE A 16 1.36 -22.21 -0.70
C PHE A 16 1.39 -22.30 -2.23
N TYR A 17 0.90 -23.40 -2.79
CA TYR A 17 1.01 -23.65 -4.23
C TYR A 17 0.42 -22.54 -5.14
N PRO A 18 -0.64 -21.76 -4.75
CA PRO A 18 -1.11 -20.60 -5.53
C PRO A 18 -0.01 -19.59 -5.82
N LEU A 19 0.96 -19.45 -4.91
CA LEU A 19 2.09 -18.54 -5.06
C LEU A 19 3.09 -18.98 -6.14
N ALA A 20 3.07 -20.25 -6.53
CA ALA A 20 3.80 -20.78 -7.66
C ALA A 20 2.99 -20.70 -8.97
N GLY A 21 2.02 -19.80 -9.06
CA GLY A 21 1.26 -19.56 -10.29
C GLY A 21 1.69 -18.29 -11.04
N LYS A 22 1.03 -18.05 -12.17
CA LYS A 22 1.02 -16.76 -12.86
C LYS A 22 -0.41 -16.21 -12.87
N ILE A 23 -0.54 -14.89 -12.73
CA ILE A 23 -1.84 -14.22 -12.91
C ILE A 23 -2.07 -14.01 -14.40
N ASN A 24 -3.21 -14.47 -14.90
CA ASN A 24 -3.67 -14.23 -16.26
C ASN A 24 -4.84 -13.24 -16.25
N GLY A 25 -4.71 -12.15 -17.02
CA GLY A 25 -5.76 -11.14 -17.20
C GLY A 25 -6.30 -10.50 -15.91
N GLY A 26 -5.55 -10.58 -14.80
CA GLY A 26 -5.96 -10.04 -13.49
C GLY A 26 -7.08 -10.80 -12.78
N ALA A 27 -7.53 -11.95 -13.30
CA ALA A 27 -8.74 -12.63 -12.83
C ALA A 27 -8.53 -14.10 -12.44
N SER A 28 -7.51 -14.77 -12.97
CA SER A 28 -7.24 -16.18 -12.70
C SER A 28 -5.76 -16.44 -12.44
N VAL A 29 -5.50 -17.56 -11.76
CA VAL A 29 -4.14 -18.07 -11.52
C VAL A 29 -3.95 -19.34 -12.32
N GLU A 30 -2.92 -19.35 -13.16
CA GLU A 30 -2.52 -20.52 -13.95
C GLU A 30 -1.27 -21.16 -13.34
N PHE A 31 -1.28 -22.50 -13.29
CA PHE A 31 -0.23 -23.31 -12.72
C PHE A 31 0.58 -23.95 -13.84
N HIS A 32 1.85 -23.58 -13.92
CA HIS A 32 2.81 -24.21 -14.83
C HIS A 32 4.09 -24.53 -14.06
N ASP A 33 4.89 -25.46 -14.59
CA ASP A 33 6.24 -25.69 -14.10
C ASP A 33 7.09 -24.42 -14.34
N GLU A 34 8.02 -24.10 -13.42
CA GLU A 34 8.99 -22.98 -13.53
C GLU A 34 8.44 -21.54 -13.50
N THR A 35 7.33 -21.32 -12.80
CA THR A 35 6.69 -19.99 -12.68
C THR A 35 7.36 -19.04 -11.70
N VAL A 36 8.13 -19.52 -10.73
CA VAL A 36 8.73 -18.69 -9.67
C VAL A 36 10.10 -18.17 -10.08
N ILE A 37 10.26 -16.86 -10.03
CA ILE A 37 11.53 -16.19 -10.33
C ILE A 37 12.36 -16.06 -9.04
N PHE A 38 13.58 -16.58 -9.05
CA PHE A 38 14.53 -16.41 -7.95
C PHE A 38 15.90 -15.95 -8.47
N VAL A 39 16.14 -14.64 -8.42
CA VAL A 39 17.34 -13.99 -8.96
C VAL A 39 18.39 -13.79 -7.87
N ARG A 40 19.66 -13.84 -8.25
CA ARG A 40 20.77 -13.34 -7.43
C ARG A 40 21.44 -12.18 -8.16
N ALA A 41 21.57 -11.07 -7.47
CA ALA A 41 22.26 -9.88 -7.96
C ALA A 41 23.45 -9.55 -7.04
N HIS A 42 24.46 -8.89 -7.60
CA HIS A 42 25.58 -8.33 -6.87
C HIS A 42 25.64 -6.83 -7.10
N ALA A 43 25.63 -6.05 -6.03
CA ALA A 43 25.73 -4.61 -6.05
C ALA A 43 27.09 -4.18 -5.51
N SER A 44 27.86 -3.47 -6.33
CA SER A 44 29.20 -2.97 -5.97
C SER A 44 29.19 -1.78 -5.00
N ILE A 45 28.04 -1.51 -4.36
CA ILE A 45 27.82 -0.38 -3.45
C ILE A 45 27.44 -0.89 -2.06
N HIS A 46 27.63 -0.03 -1.05
CA HIS A 46 27.19 -0.30 0.32
C HIS A 46 25.68 -0.11 0.41
N LEU A 47 24.95 -1.00 1.11
CA LEU A 47 23.48 -0.88 1.24
C LEU A 47 23.09 0.43 1.94
N SER A 48 23.82 0.84 2.97
CA SER A 48 23.61 2.13 3.65
C SER A 48 23.50 3.33 2.69
N LYS A 49 24.31 3.38 1.61
CA LYS A 49 24.26 4.48 0.62
C LYS A 49 22.91 4.54 -0.11
N ILE A 50 22.27 3.38 -0.32
CA ILE A 50 20.92 3.32 -0.90
C ILE A 50 19.88 3.77 0.15
N LEU A 51 20.03 3.36 1.41
CA LEU A 51 19.07 3.63 2.48
C LEU A 51 19.09 5.09 2.98
N GLU A 52 20.24 5.76 2.88
CA GLU A 52 20.40 7.18 3.23
C GLU A 52 19.58 8.09 2.32
N ASN A 53 19.60 7.83 1.01
CA ASN A 53 18.83 8.60 0.02
C ASN A 53 18.24 7.68 -1.06
N PRO A 54 17.15 6.97 -0.74
CA PRO A 54 16.57 5.99 -1.66
C PRO A 54 15.91 6.71 -2.83
N ASP A 55 16.47 6.53 -4.03
CA ASP A 55 15.83 6.92 -5.27
C ASP A 55 15.15 5.71 -5.94
N LEU A 56 14.07 5.98 -6.66
CA LEU A 56 13.24 4.93 -7.24
C LEU A 56 13.99 4.08 -8.27
N ASN A 57 14.99 4.61 -8.98
CA ASN A 57 15.74 3.84 -9.97
C ASN A 57 16.73 2.88 -9.32
N SER A 58 17.34 3.29 -8.21
CA SER A 58 18.17 2.38 -7.39
C SER A 58 17.31 1.31 -6.73
N LEU A 59 16.16 1.66 -6.15
CA LEU A 59 15.24 0.68 -5.54
C LEU A 59 14.72 -0.34 -6.55
N LYS A 60 14.37 0.09 -7.76
CA LYS A 60 13.91 -0.80 -8.85
C LYS A 60 14.94 -1.87 -9.23
N GLN A 61 16.24 -1.60 -9.05
CA GLN A 61 17.30 -2.58 -9.34
C GLN A 61 17.41 -3.67 -8.27
N LEU A 62 16.83 -3.44 -7.09
CA LEU A 62 16.78 -4.44 -6.01
C LEU A 62 15.64 -5.45 -6.18
N LEU A 63 14.72 -5.17 -7.10
CA LEU A 63 13.56 -6.01 -7.42
C LEU A 63 13.89 -7.01 -8.55
N PRO A 64 13.34 -8.23 -8.52
CA PRO A 64 13.55 -9.24 -9.57
C PRO A 64 12.99 -8.83 -10.93
N LEU A 65 11.95 -8.00 -10.95
CA LEU A 65 11.37 -7.37 -12.13
C LEU A 65 10.94 -5.95 -11.79
N ASN A 66 10.86 -5.08 -12.81
CA ASN A 66 10.34 -3.73 -12.64
C ASN A 66 8.80 -3.76 -12.70
N PRO A 67 8.09 -3.53 -11.58
CA PRO A 67 6.63 -3.66 -11.54
C PRO A 67 5.92 -2.64 -12.45
N TYR A 68 6.56 -1.50 -12.73
CA TYR A 68 6.01 -0.44 -13.59
C TYR A 68 6.18 -0.73 -15.10
N LYS A 69 6.85 -1.82 -15.46
CA LYS A 69 7.02 -2.27 -16.85
C LYS A 69 6.24 -3.55 -17.15
N LEU A 70 5.45 -4.03 -16.20
CA LEU A 70 4.61 -5.20 -16.39
C LEU A 70 3.50 -4.87 -17.40
N ASN A 71 3.23 -5.83 -18.28
CA ASN A 71 2.17 -5.73 -19.26
C ASN A 71 0.97 -6.50 -18.71
N ALA A 72 -0.14 -5.81 -18.44
CA ALA A 72 -1.37 -6.41 -17.91
C ALA A 72 -1.91 -7.56 -18.77
N ASN A 73 -1.56 -7.61 -20.06
CA ASN A 73 -1.98 -8.65 -21.00
C ASN A 73 -1.03 -9.86 -21.05
N LYS A 74 0.03 -9.88 -20.22
CA LYS A 74 0.97 -11.00 -20.14
C LYS A 74 0.86 -11.68 -18.78
N PRO A 75 0.92 -13.02 -18.72
CA PRO A 75 0.96 -13.71 -17.44
C PRO A 75 2.16 -13.28 -16.60
N VAL A 76 1.90 -12.76 -15.39
CA VAL A 76 2.95 -12.33 -14.45
C VAL A 76 3.09 -13.34 -13.31
N PRO A 77 4.31 -13.80 -12.98
CA PRO A 77 4.56 -14.61 -11.79
C PRO A 77 4.03 -13.98 -10.51
N ILE A 78 3.30 -14.76 -9.72
CA ILE A 78 2.79 -14.31 -8.41
C ILE A 78 3.93 -14.16 -7.41
N THR A 79 4.96 -15.01 -7.49
CA THR A 79 6.11 -14.94 -6.61
C THR A 79 7.37 -14.69 -7.39
N MET A 80 8.04 -13.60 -7.03
CA MET A 80 9.37 -13.28 -7.53
C MET A 80 10.22 -12.85 -6.35
N ALA A 81 11.45 -13.35 -6.29
CA ALA A 81 12.40 -12.96 -5.26
C ALA A 81 13.76 -12.61 -5.85
N GLN A 82 14.42 -11.62 -5.26
CA GLN A 82 15.79 -11.27 -5.59
C GLN A 82 16.66 -11.22 -4.34
N LEU A 83 17.79 -11.93 -4.39
CA LEU A 83 18.84 -11.87 -3.40
C LEU A 83 19.93 -10.91 -3.87
N ASN A 84 20.04 -9.76 -3.22
CA ASN A 84 21.04 -8.73 -3.49
C ASN A 84 22.21 -8.88 -2.52
N ALA A 85 23.40 -9.18 -3.03
CA ALA A 85 24.64 -9.16 -2.25
C ALA A 85 25.34 -7.82 -2.43
N PHE A 86 25.63 -7.12 -1.33
CA PHE A 86 26.31 -5.82 -1.33
C PHE A 86 27.80 -5.97 -0.99
N SER A 87 28.61 -4.97 -1.34
CA SER A 87 30.06 -4.99 -1.09
C SER A 87 30.44 -5.06 0.39
N CYS A 88 29.51 -4.73 1.28
CA CYS A 88 29.64 -4.72 2.73
C CYS A 88 29.22 -6.03 3.43
N SER A 89 29.04 -7.12 2.68
CA SER A 89 28.50 -8.39 3.17
C SER A 89 27.03 -8.34 3.64
N GLU A 90 26.36 -7.19 3.51
CA GLU A 90 24.92 -7.07 3.73
C GLU A 90 24.15 -7.74 2.59
N ILE A 91 22.94 -8.22 2.91
CA ILE A 91 22.08 -8.94 1.97
C ILE A 91 20.68 -8.32 2.00
N GLY A 92 20.20 -7.93 0.82
CA GLY A 92 18.82 -7.50 0.63
C GLY A 92 18.01 -8.64 0.00
N VAL A 93 16.93 -9.05 0.65
CA VAL A 93 15.95 -9.97 0.07
C VAL A 93 14.73 -9.15 -0.30
N ASP A 94 14.39 -9.13 -1.58
CA ASP A 94 13.11 -8.63 -2.05
C ASP A 94 12.22 -9.82 -2.41
N VAL A 95 10.96 -9.78 -1.96
CA VAL A 95 9.93 -10.73 -2.37
C VAL A 95 8.73 -9.92 -2.83
N HIS A 96 8.45 -10.00 -4.12
CA HIS A 96 7.29 -9.37 -4.72
C HIS A 96 6.17 -10.40 -4.85
N HIS A 97 5.00 -10.02 -4.32
CA HIS A 97 3.75 -10.72 -4.56
C HIS A 97 2.78 -9.83 -5.30
N GLU A 98 2.49 -10.20 -6.54
CA GLU A 98 1.42 -9.57 -7.31
C GLU A 98 0.18 -10.46 -7.18
N ILE A 99 -0.91 -9.90 -6.64
CA ILE A 99 -2.19 -10.61 -6.50
C ILE A 99 -3.32 -9.83 -7.20
N THR A 100 -3.19 -8.51 -7.38
CA THR A 100 -4.03 -7.64 -8.23
C THR A 100 -3.30 -6.34 -8.55
N SER A 101 -3.42 -5.79 -9.75
CA SER A 101 -2.94 -4.44 -10.10
C SER A 101 -4.11 -3.44 -10.14
N VAL A 102 -4.10 -2.43 -9.27
CA VAL A 102 -4.89 -1.20 -9.50
C VAL A 102 -3.87 -0.09 -9.72
N ASP A 103 -3.53 0.17 -10.99
CA ASP A 103 -2.59 1.23 -11.34
C ASP A 103 -3.37 2.57 -11.46
N LEU A 104 -3.50 3.26 -10.33
CA LEU A 104 -4.09 4.61 -10.27
C LEU A 104 -3.04 5.71 -10.49
N VAL A 105 -1.78 5.36 -10.76
CA VAL A 105 -0.67 6.32 -10.78
C VAL A 105 -0.37 6.72 -12.23
N ALA A 106 -0.56 8.00 -12.53
CA ALA A 106 -0.15 8.55 -13.82
C ALA A 106 1.36 8.36 -14.06
N LYS A 107 1.73 7.98 -15.30
CA LYS A 107 3.12 7.79 -15.74
C LYS A 107 3.81 9.14 -15.93
N GLU A 108 4.04 9.87 -14.85
CA GLU A 108 4.83 11.10 -14.85
C GLU A 108 6.23 10.88 -14.25
N LYS A 109 7.11 11.86 -14.44
CA LYS A 109 8.44 11.86 -13.83
C LYS A 109 8.30 12.12 -12.32
N THR A 110 8.18 11.06 -11.55
CA THR A 110 8.03 11.12 -10.08
C THR A 110 9.37 10.94 -9.37
N VAL A 111 9.47 11.49 -8.16
CA VAL A 111 10.56 11.23 -7.22
C VAL A 111 9.97 10.61 -5.96
N THR A 112 10.67 9.63 -5.39
CA THR A 112 10.30 9.03 -4.11
C THR A 112 11.11 9.69 -2.99
N LYS A 113 10.45 10.00 -1.88
CA LYS A 113 11.07 10.57 -0.68
C LYS A 113 10.61 9.81 0.56
N ARG A 114 11.52 9.63 1.51
CA ARG A 114 11.24 9.00 2.81
C ARG A 114 11.13 10.07 3.88
N PHE A 115 9.97 10.14 4.54
CA PHE A 115 9.72 10.99 5.70
C PHE A 115 9.66 10.11 6.94
N VAL A 116 10.45 10.42 7.96
CA VAL A 116 10.56 9.62 9.19
C VAL A 116 9.96 10.43 10.34
N PHE A 117 9.01 9.82 11.03
CA PHE A 117 8.41 10.36 12.24
C PHE A 117 8.83 9.47 13.41
N ASP A 118 9.58 10.02 14.36
CA ASP A 118 9.93 9.29 15.59
C ASP A 118 8.71 9.15 16.53
N VAL A 119 8.90 8.36 17.59
CA VAL A 119 7.84 8.04 18.57
C VAL A 119 7.26 9.31 19.21
N THR A 120 8.10 10.30 19.52
CA THR A 120 7.69 11.57 20.15
C THR A 120 6.84 12.41 19.20
N ASN A 121 7.26 12.51 17.95
CA ASN A 121 6.55 13.18 16.88
C ASN A 121 5.20 12.50 16.60
N LEU A 122 5.17 11.17 16.53
CA LEU A 122 3.93 10.40 16.36
C LEU A 122 2.94 10.63 17.51
N ALA A 123 3.42 10.58 18.75
CA ALA A 123 2.60 10.84 19.94
C ALA A 123 2.03 12.27 19.91
N THR A 124 2.86 13.25 19.55
CA THR A 124 2.45 14.66 19.42
C THR A 124 1.38 14.85 18.34
N LEU A 125 1.56 14.23 17.17
CA LEU A 125 0.59 14.30 16.07
C LEU A 125 -0.74 13.68 16.48
N LYS A 126 -0.72 12.49 17.10
CA LYS A 126 -1.94 11.85 17.59
C LYS A 126 -2.68 12.72 18.60
N ALA A 127 -1.97 13.30 19.57
CA ALA A 127 -2.57 14.16 20.59
C ALA A 127 -3.22 15.42 19.97
N LYS A 128 -2.53 16.07 19.01
CA LYS A 128 -3.08 17.25 18.31
C LYS A 128 -4.33 16.90 17.49
N ALA A 129 -4.34 15.76 16.80
CA ALA A 129 -5.50 15.30 16.06
C ALA A 129 -6.69 14.99 16.99
N ALA A 130 -6.42 14.32 18.11
CA ALA A 130 -7.43 13.98 19.12
C ALA A 130 -8.09 15.22 19.75
N ALA A 131 -7.36 16.33 19.91
CA ALA A 131 -7.87 17.56 20.52
C ALA A 131 -8.97 18.27 19.70
N LYS A 132 -9.15 17.92 18.42
CA LYS A 132 -10.14 18.53 17.53
C LYS A 132 -11.44 17.72 17.39
N GLY A 133 -11.44 16.46 17.81
CA GLY A 133 -12.59 15.56 17.70
C GLY A 133 -13.32 15.36 19.03
N LEU A 134 -14.47 14.66 18.96
CA LEU A 134 -15.06 14.03 20.14
C LEU A 134 -14.20 12.81 20.54
N CYS A 135 -14.33 12.31 21.78
CA CYS A 135 -13.61 11.10 22.21
C CYS A 135 -13.85 9.90 21.26
N VAL A 136 -15.06 9.79 20.72
CA VAL A 136 -15.39 8.76 19.73
C VAL A 136 -14.54 8.93 18.48
N ASP A 137 -14.23 10.14 18.03
CA ASP A 137 -13.50 10.41 16.79
C ASP A 137 -11.98 10.36 16.91
N ASN A 138 -11.44 9.85 18.02
CA ASN A 138 -10.00 9.87 18.29
C ASN A 138 -9.17 9.16 17.18
N PRO A 139 -8.36 9.90 16.41
CA PRO A 139 -7.55 9.32 15.35
C PRO A 139 -6.36 8.51 15.88
N THR A 140 -5.95 7.52 15.11
CA THR A 140 -4.71 6.76 15.25
C THR A 140 -3.51 7.56 14.75
N CYS A 141 -2.29 7.11 15.08
CA CYS A 141 -1.08 7.72 14.53
C CYS A 141 -1.04 7.65 12.99
N VAL A 142 -1.53 6.54 12.41
CA VAL A 142 -1.60 6.36 10.95
C VAL A 142 -2.50 7.42 10.33
N GLU A 143 -3.73 7.55 10.84
CA GLU A 143 -4.71 8.52 10.33
C GLU A 143 -4.22 9.97 10.48
N ALA A 144 -3.56 10.30 11.60
CA ALA A 144 -2.97 11.62 11.83
C ALA A 144 -1.83 11.94 10.84
N VAL A 145 -0.92 10.99 10.61
CA VAL A 145 0.18 11.14 9.66
C VAL A 145 -0.33 11.23 8.22
N THR A 146 -1.30 10.39 7.83
CA THR A 146 -1.95 10.45 6.51
C THR A 146 -2.54 11.84 6.27
N ALA A 147 -3.33 12.34 7.21
CA ALA A 147 -3.98 13.64 7.08
C ALA A 147 -2.96 14.79 6.99
N LEU A 148 -1.89 14.75 7.80
CA LEU A 148 -0.81 15.72 7.74
C LEU A 148 -0.12 15.71 6.36
N ILE A 149 0.28 14.53 5.87
CA ILE A 149 0.97 14.40 4.58
C ILE A 149 0.08 14.89 3.44
N SER A 150 -1.20 14.51 3.41
CA SER A 150 -2.15 14.99 2.40
C SER A 150 -2.26 16.51 2.40
N MET A 151 -2.43 17.11 3.57
CA MET A 151 -2.54 18.57 3.69
C MET A 151 -1.23 19.27 3.29
N SER A 152 -0.09 18.75 3.74
CA SER A 152 1.23 19.29 3.36
C SER A 152 1.45 19.21 1.86
N ALA A 153 1.10 18.09 1.23
CA ALA A 153 1.24 17.90 -0.20
C ALA A 153 0.30 18.83 -0.99
N LYS A 154 -0.95 18.99 -0.55
CA LYS A 154 -1.91 19.91 -1.18
C LYS A 154 -1.46 21.37 -1.07
N ASN A 155 -0.94 21.77 0.07
CA ASN A 155 -0.40 23.12 0.26
C ASN A 155 0.84 23.38 -0.62
N ALA A 156 1.67 22.36 -0.87
CA ALA A 156 2.85 22.48 -1.72
C ALA A 156 2.51 22.59 -3.23
N THR A 157 1.34 22.13 -3.65
CA THR A 157 0.83 22.25 -5.03
C THR A 157 -0.03 23.50 -5.27
N ARG A 158 -0.38 24.23 -4.20
CA ARG A 158 -1.19 25.46 -4.27
C ARG A 158 -0.54 26.48 -5.22
N GLY A 159 -1.33 26.95 -6.20
CA GLY A 159 -0.88 27.92 -7.21
C GLY A 159 -0.09 27.35 -8.40
N LYS A 160 0.23 26.05 -8.43
CA LYS A 160 0.89 25.37 -9.56
C LYS A 160 -0.05 24.59 -10.46
N SER A 161 -1.31 24.41 -10.05
CA SER A 161 -2.31 23.72 -10.86
C SER A 161 -2.68 24.56 -12.08
N LEU A 162 -2.17 24.17 -13.25
CA LEU A 162 -2.59 24.69 -14.57
C LEU A 162 -4.10 24.55 -14.81
N GLN A 163 -4.80 23.70 -14.03
CA GLN A 163 -6.23 23.39 -14.14
C GLN A 163 -7.10 23.94 -12.99
N GLY A 164 -6.56 24.76 -12.08
CA GLY A 164 -7.37 25.32 -10.99
C GLY A 164 -8.02 24.32 -10.02
N ARG A 165 -7.46 23.12 -9.80
CA ARG A 165 -8.04 22.10 -8.91
C ARG A 165 -8.03 22.55 -7.44
N SER A 166 -9.19 22.97 -6.97
CA SER A 166 -9.41 23.47 -5.61
C SER A 166 -9.81 22.39 -4.61
N SER A 167 -9.94 21.11 -5.02
CA SER A 167 -10.40 20.04 -4.13
C SER A 167 -9.41 18.90 -4.03
N MET A 168 -9.44 18.19 -2.90
CA MET A 168 -8.68 16.97 -2.69
C MET A 168 -9.50 15.87 -2.03
N VAL A 169 -9.09 14.62 -2.22
CA VAL A 169 -9.68 13.46 -1.57
C VAL A 169 -8.58 12.51 -1.08
N ILE A 170 -8.81 11.91 0.09
CA ILE A 170 -7.91 10.90 0.66
C ILE A 170 -8.55 9.53 0.45
N ILE A 171 -7.80 8.63 -0.18
CA ILE A 171 -8.16 7.21 -0.28
C ILE A 171 -7.23 6.44 0.64
N HIS A 172 -7.78 5.63 1.54
CA HIS A 172 -6.98 4.80 2.44
C HIS A 172 -7.34 3.32 2.27
N VAL A 173 -6.33 2.47 2.10
CA VAL A 173 -6.48 1.02 2.06
C VAL A 173 -6.58 0.49 3.50
N VAL A 174 -7.62 -0.28 3.79
CA VAL A 174 -7.91 -0.84 5.12
C VAL A 174 -7.81 -2.35 5.05
N ASN A 175 -6.98 -2.95 5.91
CA ASN A 175 -6.91 -4.40 6.08
C ASN A 175 -8.19 -4.88 6.77
N LEU A 176 -8.86 -5.89 6.20
CA LEU A 176 -10.14 -6.40 6.70
C LEU A 176 -10.02 -7.63 7.60
N ARG A 177 -8.82 -8.22 7.75
CA ARG A 177 -8.65 -9.51 8.44
C ARG A 177 -9.24 -9.52 9.85
N ALA A 178 -8.96 -8.49 10.64
CA ALA A 178 -9.46 -8.39 12.01
C ALA A 178 -10.97 -8.09 12.10
N GLN A 179 -11.58 -7.57 11.02
CA GLN A 179 -12.97 -7.12 10.96
C GLN A 179 -13.93 -8.16 10.37
N THR A 180 -13.41 -9.19 9.71
CA THR A 180 -14.22 -10.34 9.27
C THR A 180 -14.94 -11.02 10.44
N VAL A 181 -16.09 -11.64 10.15
CA VAL A 181 -16.87 -12.39 11.13
C VAL A 181 -16.96 -13.85 10.68
N PRO A 182 -16.26 -14.80 11.35
CA PRO A 182 -15.27 -14.57 12.42
C PRO A 182 -13.97 -13.93 11.89
N PRO A 183 -13.15 -13.31 12.77
CA PRO A 183 -11.88 -12.70 12.37
C PRO A 183 -10.94 -13.71 11.71
N LEU A 184 -10.33 -13.31 10.60
CA LEU A 184 -9.35 -14.12 9.89
C LEU A 184 -8.01 -14.08 10.64
N PRO A 185 -7.26 -15.19 10.64
CA PRO A 185 -5.91 -15.20 11.17
C PRO A 185 -5.01 -14.19 10.45
N GLU A 186 -4.01 -13.65 11.13
CA GLU A 186 -3.05 -12.71 10.52
C GLU A 186 -2.32 -13.33 9.32
N HIS A 187 -2.08 -14.64 9.36
CA HIS A 187 -1.46 -15.42 8.28
C HIS A 187 -2.43 -15.80 7.15
N ALA A 188 -3.68 -15.31 7.17
CA ALA A 188 -4.62 -15.52 6.07
C ALA A 188 -4.06 -14.91 4.78
N PHE A 189 -3.85 -15.78 3.79
CA PHE A 189 -3.27 -15.41 2.51
C PHE A 189 -4.31 -14.73 1.59
N GLY A 190 -3.87 -13.74 0.81
CA GLY A 190 -4.68 -13.05 -0.19
C GLY A 190 -4.90 -11.55 0.05
N ASN A 191 -5.51 -10.89 -0.94
CA ASN A 191 -5.85 -9.48 -0.92
C ASN A 191 -7.14 -9.23 -0.14
N ILE A 192 -7.01 -9.18 1.18
CA ILE A 192 -8.14 -8.97 2.10
C ILE A 192 -8.07 -7.52 2.60
N TRP A 193 -8.51 -6.60 1.74
CA TRP A 193 -8.52 -5.17 2.01
C TRP A 193 -9.71 -4.48 1.34
N GLN A 194 -10.06 -3.28 1.80
CA GLN A 194 -11.02 -2.40 1.16
C GLN A 194 -10.51 -0.95 1.11
N LEU A 195 -10.92 -0.20 0.09
CA LEU A 195 -10.72 1.24 0.00
C LEU A 195 -11.78 1.96 0.84
N THR A 196 -11.34 2.90 1.65
CA THR A 196 -12.20 3.96 2.16
C THR A 196 -11.86 5.28 1.50
N ILE A 197 -12.88 6.11 1.30
CA ILE A 197 -12.75 7.45 0.73
C ILE A 197 -13.15 8.44 1.82
N ALA A 198 -12.24 9.32 2.20
CA ALA A 198 -12.55 10.43 3.09
C ALA A 198 -13.37 11.50 2.34
N PRO A 199 -14.18 12.32 3.02
CA PRO A 199 -14.88 13.43 2.38
C PRO A 199 -13.96 14.32 1.54
N ILE A 200 -14.47 14.79 0.41
CA ILE A 200 -13.76 15.74 -0.45
C ILE A 200 -13.61 17.06 0.31
N VAL A 201 -12.41 17.62 0.27
CA VAL A 201 -12.08 18.87 0.95
C VAL A 201 -11.69 19.93 -0.06
N GLU A 202 -12.42 21.05 -0.01
CA GLU A 202 -12.13 22.26 -0.78
C GLU A 202 -11.06 23.11 -0.08
N VAL A 203 -10.11 23.63 -0.85
CA VAL A 203 -8.93 24.39 -0.40
C VAL A 203 -9.27 25.78 0.10
N GLU A 204 -10.41 26.33 -0.31
CA GLU A 204 -10.91 27.62 0.17
C GLU A 204 -11.42 27.53 1.62
N ASN A 205 -11.71 26.31 2.10
CA ASN A 205 -12.07 26.09 3.48
C ASN A 205 -10.84 26.18 4.40
N LYS A 206 -11.04 26.78 5.58
CA LYS A 206 -10.06 26.85 6.68
C LYS A 206 -9.84 25.49 7.38
N THR A 207 -9.99 24.39 6.64
CA THR A 207 -9.85 23.03 7.16
C THR A 207 -8.41 22.79 7.56
N GLU A 208 -8.17 22.36 8.80
CA GLU A 208 -6.84 21.98 9.26
C GLU A 208 -6.62 20.47 9.07
N TRP A 209 -5.36 20.03 9.11
CA TRP A 209 -5.05 18.60 8.94
C TRP A 209 -5.64 17.73 10.06
N GLN A 210 -5.89 18.30 11.24
CA GLN A 210 -6.55 17.62 12.35
C GLN A 210 -8.01 17.32 12.04
N ASP A 211 -8.71 18.25 11.37
CA ASP A 211 -10.09 18.05 10.93
C ASP A 211 -10.15 16.91 9.91
N LEU A 212 -9.17 16.85 9.00
CA LEU A 212 -9.01 15.74 8.05
C LEU A 212 -8.75 14.41 8.76
N ALA A 213 -7.94 14.38 9.81
CA ALA A 213 -7.67 13.16 10.57
C ALA A 213 -8.95 12.60 11.20
N VAL A 214 -9.81 13.47 11.73
CA VAL A 214 -11.14 13.12 12.25
C VAL A 214 -12.06 12.61 11.14
N GLN A 215 -12.10 13.28 9.99
CA GLN A 215 -12.91 12.85 8.84
C GLN A 215 -12.46 11.50 8.30
N LEU A 216 -11.15 11.26 8.21
CA LEU A 216 -10.56 9.99 7.81
C LEU A 216 -10.92 8.89 8.81
N ARG A 217 -10.83 9.17 10.12
CA ARG A 217 -11.24 8.24 11.18
C ARG A 217 -12.69 7.81 11.02
N ARG A 218 -13.58 8.78 10.78
CA ARG A 218 -15.01 8.51 10.53
C ARG A 218 -15.23 7.70 9.27
N ALA A 219 -14.51 7.98 8.19
CA ALA A 219 -14.60 7.24 6.94
C ALA A 219 -14.17 5.78 7.12
N ILE A 220 -12.99 5.53 7.71
CA ILE A 220 -12.49 4.17 8.00
C ILE A 220 -13.51 3.38 8.83
N ARG A 221 -14.12 4.02 9.84
CA ARG A 221 -15.11 3.37 10.71
C ARG A 221 -16.43 3.01 10.04
N LYS A 222 -16.71 3.49 8.82
CA LYS A 222 -17.85 3.00 8.04
C LYS A 222 -17.65 1.55 7.59
N ILE A 223 -16.41 1.06 7.58
CA ILE A 223 -16.10 -0.36 7.44
C ILE A 223 -16.28 -1.02 8.82
N ASP A 224 -17.54 -1.10 9.23
CA ASP A 224 -17.96 -1.73 10.48
C ASP A 224 -18.37 -3.21 10.25
N ASP A 225 -18.76 -3.90 11.32
CA ASP A 225 -19.17 -5.30 11.27
C ASP A 225 -20.33 -5.54 10.29
N ASN A 226 -21.22 -4.56 10.10
CA ASN A 226 -22.35 -4.68 9.17
C ASN A 226 -21.88 -4.58 7.72
N TYR A 227 -20.97 -3.64 7.44
CA TYR A 227 -20.31 -3.53 6.15
C TYR A 227 -19.57 -4.83 5.80
N VAL A 228 -18.82 -5.37 6.75
CA VAL A 228 -18.06 -6.62 6.53
C VAL A 228 -18.97 -7.82 6.37
N LYS A 229 -20.07 -7.93 7.13
CA LYS A 229 -21.08 -8.99 6.90
C LYS A 229 -21.66 -8.94 5.50
N LYS A 230 -21.92 -7.75 4.94
CA LYS A 230 -22.38 -7.61 3.55
C LYS A 230 -21.30 -8.08 2.57
N LEU A 231 -20.03 -7.75 2.82
CA LEU A 231 -18.91 -8.26 2.00
C LEU A 231 -18.81 -9.79 2.03
N GLN A 232 -19.19 -10.43 3.13
CA GLN A 232 -19.19 -11.89 3.27
C GLN A 232 -20.50 -12.55 2.74
N GLY A 233 -21.49 -11.76 2.34
CA GLY A 233 -22.78 -12.24 1.81
C GLY A 233 -22.77 -12.49 0.30
N GLU A 234 -23.92 -12.87 -0.24
CA GLU A 234 -24.09 -13.20 -1.67
C GLU A 234 -23.74 -12.02 -2.60
N ASP A 235 -24.07 -10.79 -2.21
CA ASP A 235 -23.73 -9.56 -2.94
C ASP A 235 -22.35 -8.99 -2.58
N GLY A 236 -21.49 -9.79 -1.95
CA GLY A 236 -20.21 -9.35 -1.42
C GLY A 236 -19.28 -8.71 -2.45
N LEU A 237 -19.25 -9.25 -3.67
CA LEU A 237 -18.45 -8.70 -4.78
C LEU A 237 -18.97 -7.33 -5.23
N HIS A 238 -20.29 -7.16 -5.36
CA HIS A 238 -20.90 -5.88 -5.69
C HIS A 238 -20.55 -4.85 -4.60
N GLN A 239 -20.77 -5.20 -3.33
CA GLN A 239 -20.43 -4.36 -2.19
C GLN A 239 -18.93 -4.00 -2.15
N ALA A 240 -18.05 -4.92 -2.54
CA ALA A 240 -16.61 -4.68 -2.61
C ALA A 240 -16.25 -3.67 -3.73
N SER A 241 -16.96 -3.73 -4.86
CA SER A 241 -16.71 -2.89 -6.03
C SER A 241 -17.17 -1.43 -5.90
N GLU A 242 -18.14 -1.15 -5.02
CA GLU A 242 -18.73 0.19 -4.85
C GLU A 242 -17.70 1.27 -4.52
N SER A 243 -16.71 0.97 -3.67
CA SER A 243 -15.65 1.92 -3.32
C SER A 243 -14.81 2.29 -4.54
N MET A 244 -14.49 1.31 -5.40
CA MET A 244 -13.73 1.55 -6.64
C MET A 244 -14.55 2.36 -7.64
N LYS A 245 -15.84 2.07 -7.76
CA LYS A 245 -16.77 2.82 -8.60
C LYS A 245 -16.85 4.28 -8.16
N GLU A 246 -16.95 4.54 -6.86
CA GLU A 246 -16.93 5.91 -6.31
C GLU A 246 -15.63 6.64 -6.66
N VAL A 247 -14.46 5.98 -6.57
CA VAL A 247 -13.18 6.57 -7.02
C VAL A 247 -13.23 6.95 -8.51
N LEU A 248 -13.72 6.05 -9.37
CA LEU A 248 -13.84 6.29 -10.80
C LEU A 248 -14.80 7.45 -11.12
N ASP A 249 -15.93 7.53 -10.42
CA ASP A 249 -16.91 8.59 -10.58
C ASP A 249 -16.33 9.96 -10.17
N ILE A 250 -15.59 10.03 -9.06
CA ILE A 250 -14.87 11.26 -8.66
C ILE A 250 -13.82 11.62 -9.72
N ALA A 251 -13.07 10.63 -10.23
CA ALA A 251 -12.00 10.86 -11.19
C ALA A 251 -12.54 11.39 -12.53
N SER A 252 -13.70 10.90 -12.96
CA SER A 252 -14.37 11.32 -14.19
C SER A 252 -14.72 12.82 -14.23
N LYS A 253 -14.89 13.45 -13.06
CA LYS A 253 -15.20 14.88 -12.94
C LYS A 253 -13.99 15.77 -13.17
N GLY A 254 -12.76 15.25 -13.07
CA GLY A 254 -11.52 15.95 -13.42
C GLY A 254 -11.07 17.08 -12.47
N GLU A 255 -11.84 17.39 -11.43
CA GLU A 255 -11.65 18.56 -10.56
C GLU A 255 -10.97 18.26 -9.20
N VAL A 256 -10.65 17.00 -8.92
CA VAL A 256 -10.19 16.54 -7.59
C VAL A 256 -8.78 15.94 -7.65
N GLU A 257 -7.93 16.30 -6.70
CA GLU A 257 -6.63 15.66 -6.48
C GLU A 257 -6.77 14.45 -5.54
N PHE A 258 -6.20 13.31 -5.95
CA PHE A 258 -6.25 12.06 -5.20
C PHE A 258 -4.97 11.84 -4.41
N TYR A 259 -5.11 11.53 -3.11
CA TYR A 259 -4.02 11.11 -2.25
C TYR A 259 -4.31 9.72 -1.69
N THR A 260 -3.60 8.71 -2.20
CA THR A 260 -3.81 7.30 -1.83
C THR A 260 -2.76 6.82 -0.84
N PHE A 261 -3.21 6.16 0.24
CA PHE A 261 -2.35 5.65 1.30
C PHE A 261 -2.63 4.17 1.58
N SER A 262 -1.56 3.43 1.86
CA SER A 262 -1.61 2.12 2.48
C SER A 262 -0.71 2.14 3.71
N SER A 263 -1.10 1.44 4.77
CA SER A 263 -0.31 1.34 5.99
C SER A 263 0.20 -0.08 6.16
N TRP A 264 1.50 -0.20 6.38
CA TRP A 264 2.18 -1.47 6.66
C TRP A 264 2.50 -1.60 8.16
N VAL A 265 1.97 -0.70 8.99
CA VAL A 265 2.13 -0.75 10.45
C VAL A 265 1.48 -2.03 10.99
N GLY A 266 2.21 -2.73 11.87
CA GLY A 266 1.77 -4.01 12.45
C GLY A 266 2.08 -5.24 11.61
N LEU A 267 2.72 -5.09 10.45
CA LEU A 267 3.24 -6.23 9.69
C LEU A 267 4.62 -6.66 10.22
N PRO A 268 4.92 -7.97 10.27
CA PRO A 268 6.11 -8.53 10.93
C PRO A 268 7.42 -8.36 10.14
N PHE A 269 7.55 -7.28 9.35
CA PHE A 269 8.72 -7.04 8.50
C PHE A 269 10.02 -6.91 9.30
N TYR A 270 9.96 -6.28 10.48
CA TYR A 270 11.13 -6.10 11.34
C TYR A 270 11.47 -7.33 12.20
N GLU A 271 10.58 -8.32 12.26
CA GLU A 271 10.76 -9.56 13.04
C GLU A 271 11.23 -10.73 12.17
N THR A 272 11.29 -10.52 10.84
CA THR A 272 11.66 -11.57 9.90
C THR A 272 13.15 -11.90 9.97
N ASP A 273 13.47 -13.15 10.28
CA ASP A 273 14.83 -13.71 10.25
C ASP A 273 14.86 -14.98 9.39
N PHE A 274 15.81 -15.03 8.45
CA PHE A 274 16.00 -16.16 7.52
C PHE A 274 17.04 -17.20 8.00
N GLY A 275 17.65 -17.00 9.18
CA GLY A 275 18.48 -17.99 9.89
C GLY A 275 19.95 -18.07 9.48
#